data_AF-A0A948YYD2-F1
#
_entry.id   AF-A0A948YYD2-F1
#
_cell.length_a   1.000
_cell.length_b   1.000
_cell.length_c   1.000
_cell.angle_alpha   90.00
_cell.angle_beta   90.00
_cell.angle_gamma   90.00
#
_symmetry.space_group_name_H-M   'P 1'
#
loop_
_entity.id
_entity.type
_entity.pdbx_description
1 polymer ?
#
loop_
_entity_poly.entity_id
_entity_poly.type
_entity_poly.pdbx_seq_one_letter_code
_entity_poly.pdbx_strand_id
1 'polypeptide(L)'
;MELKSLVIGLIFSVGIFAVKSGAGLSYLLRLESRLSKRFSALCGFCFSYGLMFVLAWFVVSRIDIGAHLETVMLVAKSGMTVHFLLAVLLLLWGVTLLKKSSDRGGRSHGWLLLALPCPVCFSVILCSGAFLHNLFPENLWIFAWLFAGFIAVSLVSALVFVLFAKSSAEQGLGRVMVLAALYFLVTIAVVPQFGDLERIYRVSKSTVIVVDHRLPLFLAGLGLVFSLGFLKTLRRAS
;
A
#
# COMPACT_ATOMS: atom_id res chain seq x y z
N MET A 1 -9.44 2.29 26.53
CA MET A 1 -8.22 1.54 26.13
C MET A 1 -8.29 1.07 24.68
N GLU A 2 -9.48 0.76 24.15
CA GLU A 2 -9.66 0.29 22.77
C GLU A 2 -9.19 1.29 21.69
N LEU A 3 -9.48 2.58 21.83
CA LEU A 3 -9.08 3.62 20.85
C LEU A 3 -7.56 3.71 20.66
N LYS A 4 -6.78 3.64 21.75
CA LYS A 4 -5.30 3.69 21.69
C LYS A 4 -4.75 2.49 20.95
N SER A 5 -5.27 1.29 21.21
CA SER A 5 -4.88 0.07 20.50
C SER A 5 -5.22 0.14 19.02
N LEU A 6 -6.38 0.71 18.68
CA LEU A 6 -6.85 0.91 17.31
C LEU A 6 -5.95 1.86 16.52
N VAL A 7 -5.63 3.02 17.10
CA VAL A 7 -4.73 4.00 16.48
C VAL A 7 -3.33 3.41 16.30
N ILE A 8 -2.82 2.65 17.28
CA ILE A 8 -1.54 1.95 17.16
C ILE A 8 -1.58 0.91 16.04
N GLY A 9 -2.64 0.11 15.95
CA GLY A 9 -2.82 -0.87 14.88
C GLY A 9 -2.88 -0.23 13.49
N LEU A 10 -3.53 0.93 13.39
CA LEU A 10 -3.65 1.71 12.15
C LEU A 10 -2.29 2.29 11.72
N ILE A 11 -1.54 2.89 12.65
CA ILE A 11 -0.17 3.38 12.41
C ILE A 11 0.73 2.22 11.99
N PHE A 12 0.64 1.07 12.67
CA PHE A 12 1.45 -0.10 12.37
C PHE A 12 1.15 -0.67 10.98
N SER A 13 -0.14 -0.78 10.64
CA SER A 13 -0.58 -1.25 9.32
C SER A 13 -0.08 -0.33 8.21
N VAL A 14 -0.35 0.98 8.31
CA VAL A 14 0.12 1.99 7.33
C VAL A 14 1.66 2.01 7.26
N GLY A 15 2.32 1.90 8.42
CA GLY A 15 3.77 1.89 8.54
C GLY A 15 4.43 0.73 7.81
N ILE A 16 3.92 -0.50 7.94
CA ILE A 16 4.48 -1.67 7.22
C ILE A 16 4.39 -1.49 5.72
N PHE A 17 3.29 -0.94 5.21
CA PHE A 17 3.17 -0.64 3.77
C PHE A 17 4.14 0.47 3.37
N ALA A 18 4.33 1.50 4.18
CA ALA A 18 5.33 2.55 3.92
C ALA A 18 6.76 1.98 3.87
N VAL A 19 7.12 1.08 4.79
CA VAL A 19 8.43 0.41 4.78
C VAL A 19 8.61 -0.44 3.51
N LYS A 20 7.58 -1.21 3.11
CA LYS A 20 7.58 -1.99 1.87
C LYS A 20 7.80 -1.10 0.64
N SER A 21 7.05 -0.01 0.54
CA SER A 21 7.14 0.97 -0.54
C SER A 21 8.52 1.65 -0.57
N GLY A 22 9.05 1.99 0.60
CA GLY A 22 10.39 2.55 0.78
C GLY A 22 11.51 1.60 0.34
N ALA A 23 11.38 0.29 0.60
CA ALA A 23 12.32 -0.70 0.11
C ALA A 23 12.33 -0.78 -1.43
N GLY A 24 11.16 -0.75 -2.07
CA GLY A 24 11.05 -0.67 -3.53
C GLY A 24 11.69 0.61 -4.11
N LEU A 25 11.47 1.74 -3.44
CA LEU A 25 12.08 3.02 -3.81
C LEU A 25 13.60 3.01 -3.64
N SER A 26 14.13 2.38 -2.58
CA SER A 26 15.57 2.25 -2.33
C SER A 26 16.30 1.55 -3.48
N TYR A 27 15.67 0.52 -4.06
CA TYR A 27 16.21 -0.20 -5.21
C TYR A 27 16.34 0.71 -6.43
N LEU A 28 15.30 1.50 -6.73
CA LEU A 28 15.34 2.50 -7.82
C LEU A 28 16.45 3.53 -7.62
N LEU A 29 16.59 4.05 -6.40
CA LEU A 29 17.60 5.05 -6.07
C LEU A 29 19.02 4.50 -6.21
N ARG A 30 19.23 3.21 -5.91
CA ARG A 30 20.51 2.52 -6.08
C ARG A 30 20.84 2.21 -7.55
N LEU A 31 19.83 1.96 -8.37
CA LEU A 31 20.02 1.61 -9.78
C LEU A 31 20.36 2.82 -10.66
N GLU A 32 19.85 4.00 -10.31
CA GLU A 32 20.10 5.23 -11.06
C GLU A 32 21.32 5.99 -10.52
N SER A 33 22.31 6.24 -11.37
CA SER A 33 23.50 7.04 -11.03
C SER A 33 23.27 8.55 -11.16
N ARG A 34 22.32 8.96 -12.02
CA ARG A 34 22.04 10.37 -12.31
C ARG A 34 21.04 10.97 -11.33
N LEU A 35 21.41 12.09 -10.72
CA LEU A 35 20.58 12.81 -9.73
C LEU A 35 19.21 13.24 -10.30
N SER A 36 19.17 13.66 -11.56
CA SER A 36 17.92 14.00 -12.27
C SER A 36 16.95 12.83 -12.37
N LYS A 37 17.43 11.60 -12.62
CA LYS A 37 16.59 10.41 -12.68
C LYS A 37 16.11 9.96 -11.30
N ARG A 38 16.96 10.12 -10.27
CA ARG A 38 16.55 9.90 -8.87
C ARG A 38 15.43 10.85 -8.47
N PHE A 39 15.56 12.13 -8.82
CA PHE A 39 14.52 13.12 -8.57
C PHE A 39 13.23 12.77 -9.32
N SER A 40 13.32 12.39 -10.60
CA SER A 40 12.15 11.93 -11.37
C SER A 40 11.48 10.70 -10.75
N ALA A 41 12.24 9.72 -10.24
CA ALA A 41 11.71 8.56 -9.54
C ALA A 41 10.99 8.94 -8.23
N LEU A 42 11.57 9.87 -7.45
CA LEU A 42 10.95 10.40 -6.24
C LEU A 42 9.67 11.17 -6.55
N CYS A 43 9.68 12.03 -7.57
CA CYS A 43 8.48 12.74 -8.03
C CYS A 43 7.40 11.77 -8.48
N GLY A 44 7.74 10.74 -9.28
CA GLY A 44 6.79 9.71 -9.70
C GLY A 44 6.21 8.94 -8.53
N PHE A 45 7.03 8.59 -7.54
CA PHE A 45 6.61 7.95 -6.30
C PHE A 45 5.62 8.84 -5.53
N CYS A 46 6.02 10.07 -5.19
CA CYS A 46 5.17 11.03 -4.47
C CYS A 46 3.87 11.33 -5.22
N PHE A 47 3.93 11.48 -6.54
CA PHE A 47 2.74 11.72 -7.36
C PHE A 47 1.78 10.53 -7.32
N SER A 48 2.29 9.30 -7.46
CA SER A 48 1.47 8.09 -7.44
C SER A 48 0.74 7.89 -6.10
N TYR A 49 1.44 8.04 -4.97
CA TYR A 49 0.83 7.95 -3.65
C TYR A 49 -0.04 9.18 -3.35
N GLY A 50 0.36 10.38 -3.77
CA GLY A 50 -0.45 11.58 -3.64
C GLY A 50 -1.81 11.43 -4.34
N LEU A 51 -1.81 10.88 -5.56
CA LEU A 51 -3.04 10.55 -6.27
C LEU A 51 -3.90 9.54 -5.49
N MET A 52 -3.30 8.50 -4.92
CA MET A 52 -4.05 7.55 -4.08
C MET A 52 -4.69 8.21 -2.85
N PHE A 53 -3.96 9.07 -2.15
CA PHE A 53 -4.47 9.76 -0.96
C PHE A 53 -5.58 10.74 -1.30
N VAL A 54 -5.46 11.47 -2.41
CA VAL A 54 -6.54 12.34 -2.94
C VAL A 54 -7.77 11.52 -3.31
N LEU A 55 -7.58 10.36 -3.94
CA LEU A 55 -8.69 9.46 -4.26
C LEU A 55 -9.35 8.90 -3.00
N ALA A 56 -8.56 8.49 -2.00
CA ALA A 56 -9.08 8.01 -0.73
C ALA A 56 -9.86 9.11 0.01
N TRP A 57 -9.35 10.34 0.02
CA TRP A 57 -10.05 11.51 0.54
C TRP A 57 -11.38 11.72 -0.18
N PHE A 58 -11.37 11.75 -1.52
CA PHE A 58 -12.57 11.96 -2.31
C PHE A 58 -13.64 10.89 -2.04
N VAL A 59 -13.21 9.63 -1.93
CA VAL A 59 -14.10 8.52 -1.57
C VAL A 59 -14.68 8.73 -0.17
N VAL A 60 -13.84 8.96 0.84
CA VAL A 60 -14.27 9.08 2.23
C VAL A 60 -15.15 10.32 2.46
N SER A 61 -14.88 11.45 1.81
CA SER A 61 -15.69 12.67 1.93
C SER A 61 -17.03 12.61 1.18
N ARG A 62 -17.21 11.64 0.28
CA ARG A 62 -18.43 11.49 -0.55
C ARG A 62 -19.22 10.22 -0.25
N ILE A 63 -18.64 9.27 0.49
CA ILE A 63 -19.24 7.98 0.81
C ILE A 63 -19.20 7.78 2.31
N ASP A 64 -20.37 7.56 2.91
CA ASP A 64 -20.43 6.99 4.26
C ASP A 64 -20.10 5.49 4.19
N ILE A 65 -18.83 5.19 4.45
CA ILE A 65 -18.32 3.81 4.50
C ILE A 65 -19.00 3.01 5.62
N GLY A 66 -19.45 3.67 6.69
CA GLY A 66 -20.18 3.04 7.78
C GLY A 66 -21.60 2.63 7.40
N ALA A 67 -22.22 3.31 6.43
CA ALA A 67 -23.54 2.94 5.88
C ALA A 67 -23.48 1.75 4.90
N HIS A 68 -22.32 1.53 4.27
CA HIS A 68 -22.10 0.45 3.30
C HIS A 68 -21.17 -0.65 3.84
N LEU A 69 -21.15 -0.85 5.16
CA LEU A 69 -20.21 -1.76 5.83
C LEU A 69 -20.26 -3.18 5.25
N GLU A 70 -21.45 -3.70 4.94
CA GLU A 70 -21.61 -5.04 4.35
C GLU A 70 -20.96 -5.16 2.96
N THR A 71 -21.17 -4.16 2.10
CA THR A 71 -20.53 -4.10 0.78
C THR A 71 -19.02 -3.96 0.91
N VAL A 72 -18.55 -3.15 1.87
CA VAL A 72 -17.13 -2.97 2.17
C VAL A 72 -16.52 -4.28 2.67
N MET A 73 -17.24 -5.05 3.50
CA MET A 73 -16.80 -6.36 3.97
C MET A 73 -16.74 -7.39 2.84
N LEU A 74 -17.69 -7.35 1.89
CA LEU A 74 -17.67 -8.20 0.70
C LEU A 74 -16.45 -7.90 -0.20
N VAL A 75 -16.17 -6.61 -0.44
CA VAL A 75 -14.98 -6.16 -1.20
C VAL A 75 -13.69 -6.46 -0.43
N ALA A 76 -13.68 -6.32 0.89
CA ALA A 76 -12.52 -6.67 1.70
C ALA A 76 -12.25 -8.18 1.69
N LYS A 77 -13.31 -9.02 1.66
CA LYS A 77 -13.18 -10.47 1.51
C LYS A 77 -12.56 -10.87 0.17
N SER A 78 -12.92 -10.21 -0.93
CA SER A 78 -12.26 -10.43 -2.23
C SER A 78 -10.84 -9.84 -2.26
N GLY A 79 -10.60 -8.74 -1.53
CA GLY A 79 -9.29 -8.13 -1.32
C GLY A 79 -8.29 -9.06 -0.65
N MET A 80 -8.73 -9.88 0.31
CA MET A 80 -7.88 -10.92 0.92
C MET A 80 -7.34 -11.92 -0.09
N THR A 81 -8.18 -12.39 -1.01
CA THR A 81 -7.75 -13.36 -2.03
C THR A 81 -6.68 -12.74 -2.94
N VAL A 82 -6.88 -11.49 -3.35
CA VAL A 82 -5.88 -10.74 -4.13
C VAL A 82 -4.60 -10.52 -3.33
N HIS A 83 -4.71 -10.18 -2.03
CA HIS A 83 -3.56 -9.98 -1.16
C HIS A 83 -2.74 -11.28 -0.97
N PHE A 84 -3.42 -12.41 -0.75
CA PHE A 84 -2.80 -13.72 -0.65
C PHE A 84 -2.05 -14.08 -1.95
N LEU A 85 -2.69 -13.90 -3.10
CA LEU A 85 -2.06 -14.15 -4.40
C LEU A 85 -0.81 -13.27 -4.61
N LEU A 86 -0.89 -11.99 -4.24
CA LEU A 86 0.25 -11.07 -4.29
C LEU A 86 1.37 -11.48 -3.31
N ALA A 87 1.04 -11.97 -2.12
CA ALA A 87 2.02 -12.45 -1.15
C ALA A 87 2.76 -13.69 -1.67
N VAL A 88 2.04 -14.66 -2.26
CA VAL A 88 2.65 -15.83 -2.91
C VAL A 88 3.54 -15.41 -4.08
N LEU A 89 3.08 -14.48 -4.93
CA LEU A 89 3.88 -13.98 -6.04
C LEU A 89 5.17 -13.27 -5.56
N LEU A 90 5.07 -12.46 -4.50
CA LEU A 90 6.23 -11.84 -3.85
C LEU A 90 7.20 -12.88 -3.28
N LEU A 91 6.68 -13.96 -2.68
CA LEU A 91 7.50 -15.04 -2.14
C LEU A 91 8.26 -15.76 -3.26
N LEU A 92 7.56 -16.18 -4.31
CA LEU A 92 8.15 -16.88 -5.45
C LEU A 92 9.22 -16.01 -6.12
N TRP A 93 8.91 -14.74 -6.40
CA TRP A 93 9.84 -13.82 -7.04
C TRP A 93 11.02 -13.45 -6.12
N GLY A 94 10.79 -13.31 -4.81
CA GLY A 94 11.84 -13.06 -3.85
C GLY A 94 12.83 -14.24 -3.77
N VAL A 95 12.33 -15.47 -3.74
CA VAL A 95 13.16 -16.68 -3.73
C VAL A 95 13.94 -16.84 -5.04
N THR A 96 13.32 -16.57 -6.20
CA THR A 96 14.05 -16.62 -7.49
C THR A 96 15.17 -15.58 -7.55
N LEU A 97 14.96 -14.39 -6.99
CA LEU A 97 15.99 -13.36 -6.87
C LEU A 97 17.14 -13.77 -5.96
N LEU A 98 16.85 -14.47 -4.85
CA LEU A 98 17.86 -14.97 -3.92
C LEU A 98 18.67 -16.15 -4.49
N LYS A 99 18.07 -16.96 -5.37
CA LYS A 99 18.76 -18.08 -6.04
C LYS A 99 19.63 -17.64 -7.21
N LYS A 100 19.40 -16.46 -7.79
CA LYS A 100 20.20 -15.94 -8.91
C LYS A 100 21.55 -15.44 -8.37
N SER A 101 22.66 -16.00 -8.86
CA SER A 101 24.00 -15.54 -8.49
C SER A 101 24.19 -14.08 -8.92
N SER A 102 24.90 -13.31 -8.10
CA SER A 102 25.16 -11.86 -8.28
C SER A 102 25.91 -11.52 -9.59
N ASP A 103 26.28 -12.53 -10.37
CA ASP A 103 27.16 -12.46 -11.54
C ASP A 103 26.40 -12.12 -12.84
N ARG A 104 25.08 -12.33 -12.87
CA ARG A 104 24.26 -11.93 -14.02
C ARG A 104 23.66 -10.56 -13.79
N GLY A 105 24.37 -9.51 -14.23
CA GLY A 105 24.00 -8.08 -14.16
C GLY A 105 22.72 -7.66 -14.91
N GLY A 106 21.70 -8.51 -14.94
CA GLY A 106 20.38 -8.18 -15.48
C GLY A 106 19.52 -7.49 -14.43
N ARG A 107 19.01 -6.31 -14.77
CA ARG A 107 18.01 -5.57 -13.98
C ARG A 107 16.80 -6.44 -13.68
N SER A 108 16.51 -6.71 -12.41
CA SER A 108 15.22 -7.27 -12.01
C SER A 108 14.15 -6.19 -12.00
N HIS A 109 12.96 -6.56 -12.47
CA HIS A 109 11.76 -5.71 -12.42
C HIS A 109 10.95 -5.97 -11.14
N GLY A 110 11.43 -6.84 -10.23
CA GLY A 110 10.74 -7.19 -8.98
C GLY A 110 10.52 -6.01 -8.04
N TRP A 111 11.27 -4.92 -8.20
CA TRP A 111 11.08 -3.67 -7.46
C TRP A 111 9.71 -3.05 -7.69
N LEU A 112 9.12 -3.30 -8.86
CA LEU A 112 7.83 -2.76 -9.25
C LEU A 112 6.72 -3.31 -8.34
N LEU A 113 6.81 -4.58 -7.93
CA LEU A 113 5.88 -5.23 -6.99
C LEU A 113 5.98 -4.67 -5.55
N LEU A 114 7.09 -3.99 -5.21
CA LEU A 114 7.27 -3.34 -3.92
C LEU A 114 6.91 -1.86 -3.95
N ALA A 115 7.30 -1.15 -5.00
CA ALA A 115 7.14 0.30 -5.10
C ALA A 115 5.73 0.71 -5.57
N LEU A 116 5.11 -0.06 -6.48
CA LEU A 116 3.80 0.30 -7.01
C LEU A 116 2.74 0.24 -5.91
N PRO A 117 1.86 1.25 -5.87
CA PRO A 117 0.71 1.21 -4.99
C PRO A 117 -0.15 -0.02 -5.31
N CYS A 118 -0.35 -0.93 -4.37
CA CYS A 118 -1.19 -2.11 -4.61
C CYS A 118 -2.64 -1.86 -4.13
N PRO A 119 -3.66 -2.58 -4.66
CA PRO A 119 -5.05 -2.40 -4.24
C PRO A 119 -5.25 -2.54 -2.73
N VAL A 120 -4.41 -3.32 -2.07
CA VAL A 120 -4.43 -3.52 -0.61
C VAL A 120 -3.96 -2.26 0.13
N CYS A 121 -2.91 -1.59 -0.35
CA CYS A 121 -2.48 -0.31 0.22
C CYS A 121 -3.62 0.72 0.13
N PHE A 122 -4.34 0.73 -1.01
CA PHE A 122 -5.51 1.61 -1.16
C PHE A 122 -6.57 1.32 -0.10
N SER A 123 -6.96 0.05 0.07
CA SER A 123 -7.96 -0.35 1.07
C SER A 123 -7.55 0.05 2.48
N VAL A 124 -6.28 -0.11 2.84
CA VAL A 124 -5.78 0.27 4.17
C VAL A 124 -5.80 1.78 4.34
N ILE A 125 -5.34 2.56 3.35
CA ILE A 125 -5.39 4.03 3.39
C ILE A 125 -6.84 4.51 3.51
N LEU A 126 -7.75 3.93 2.73
CA LEU A 126 -9.15 4.27 2.69
C LEU A 126 -9.84 3.96 4.02
N CYS A 127 -9.68 2.75 4.57
CA CYS A 127 -10.24 2.38 5.87
C CYS A 127 -9.64 3.21 7.02
N SER A 128 -8.34 3.47 6.96
CA SER A 128 -7.64 4.27 7.97
C SER A 128 -8.11 5.73 7.95
N GLY A 129 -8.25 6.28 6.75
CA GLY A 129 -8.74 7.64 6.52
C GLY A 129 -10.21 7.78 6.93
N ALA A 130 -11.06 6.79 6.62
CA ALA A 130 -12.46 6.76 7.04
C ALA A 130 -12.62 6.75 8.55
N PHE A 131 -11.87 5.88 9.24
CA PHE A 131 -11.86 5.81 10.68
C PHE A 131 -11.41 7.13 11.32
N LEU A 132 -10.30 7.72 10.84
CA LEU A 132 -9.81 8.99 11.38
C LEU A 132 -10.72 10.18 11.06
N HIS A 133 -11.30 10.23 9.85
CA HIS A 133 -12.24 11.28 9.47
C HIS A 133 -13.48 11.26 10.35
N ASN A 134 -14.00 10.07 10.64
CA ASN A 134 -15.12 9.90 11.54
C ASN A 134 -14.78 10.20 13.01
N LEU A 135 -13.54 9.94 13.45
CA LEU A 135 -13.09 10.26 14.80
C LEU A 135 -12.84 11.77 15.01
N PHE A 136 -12.42 12.48 13.95
CA PHE A 136 -12.08 13.90 13.98
C PHE A 136 -12.69 14.65 12.79
N PRO A 137 -14.03 14.79 12.72
CA PRO A 137 -14.72 15.35 11.53
C PRO A 137 -14.35 16.80 11.22
N GLU A 138 -13.99 17.59 12.23
CA GLU A 138 -13.58 19.00 12.13
C GLU A 138 -12.21 19.19 11.43
N ASN A 139 -11.38 18.13 11.34
CA ASN A 139 -10.01 18.26 10.86
C ASN A 139 -9.89 17.85 9.38
N LEU A 140 -9.97 18.86 8.50
CA LEU A 140 -9.81 18.72 7.05
C LEU A 140 -8.40 18.27 6.62
N TRP A 141 -7.40 18.34 7.50
CA TRP A 141 -6.00 18.05 7.18
C TRP A 141 -5.58 16.61 7.45
N ILE A 142 -6.47 15.75 7.95
CA ILE A 142 -6.15 14.36 8.32
C ILE A 142 -5.47 13.61 7.18
N PHE A 143 -5.98 13.72 5.96
CA PHE A 143 -5.43 13.00 4.81
C PHE A 143 -4.08 13.57 4.38
N ALA A 144 -3.86 14.88 4.56
CA ALA A 144 -2.56 15.49 4.35
C ALA A 144 -1.54 14.99 5.38
N TRP A 145 -1.92 14.87 6.66
CA TRP A 145 -1.07 14.29 7.71
C TRP A 145 -0.75 12.82 7.47
N LEU A 146 -1.75 12.02 7.07
CA LEU A 146 -1.54 10.62 6.72
C LEU A 146 -0.61 10.46 5.50
N PHE A 147 -0.80 11.29 4.47
CA PHE A 147 0.09 11.31 3.31
C PHE A 147 1.51 11.71 3.71
N ALA A 148 1.67 12.81 4.46
CA ALA A 148 2.97 13.29 4.91
C ALA A 148 3.68 12.24 5.77
N GLY A 149 2.97 11.61 6.72
CA GLY A 149 3.49 10.52 7.54
C GLY A 149 3.90 9.31 6.71
N PHE A 150 3.06 8.88 5.77
CA PHE A 150 3.35 7.76 4.88
C PHE A 150 4.60 8.02 4.02
N ILE A 151 4.71 9.21 3.42
CA ILE A 151 5.86 9.61 2.62
C ILE A 151 7.11 9.70 3.49
N ALA A 152 7.03 10.32 4.68
CA ALA A 152 8.16 10.44 5.59
C ALA A 152 8.71 9.06 5.97
N VAL A 153 7.84 8.14 6.41
CA VAL A 153 8.25 6.75 6.75
C VAL A 153 8.82 6.04 5.52
N SER A 154 8.21 6.21 4.34
CA SER A 154 8.70 5.59 3.10
C SER A 154 10.10 6.09 2.72
N LEU A 155 10.35 7.40 2.83
CA LEU A 155 11.64 8.01 2.52
C LEU A 155 12.71 7.64 3.54
N VAL A 156 12.38 7.66 4.84
CA VAL A 156 13.28 7.21 5.90
C VAL A 156 13.65 5.74 5.69
N SER A 157 12.66 4.89 5.41
CA SER A 157 12.89 3.47 5.12
C SER A 157 13.80 3.31 3.89
N ALA A 158 13.53 4.06 2.81
CA ALA A 158 14.35 4.03 1.62
C ALA A 158 15.80 4.44 1.92
N LEU A 159 16.00 5.50 2.71
CA LEU A 159 17.31 5.98 3.12
C LEU A 159 18.06 4.93 3.96
N VAL A 160 17.38 4.32 4.94
CA VAL A 160 17.94 3.22 5.74
C VAL A 160 18.39 2.07 4.83
N PHE A 161 17.55 1.64 3.89
CA PHE A 161 17.95 0.58 2.95
C PHE A 161 19.10 0.98 2.04
N VAL A 162 19.21 2.25 1.63
CA VAL A 162 20.36 2.74 0.84
C VAL A 162 21.65 2.73 1.67
N LEU A 163 21.59 3.23 2.91
CA LEU A 163 22.77 3.39 3.78
C LEU A 163 23.30 2.06 4.33
N PHE A 164 22.41 1.13 4.67
CA PHE A 164 22.78 -0.13 5.33
C PHE A 164 22.89 -1.33 4.37
N ALA A 165 22.60 -1.16 3.08
CA ALA A 165 22.71 -2.25 2.12
C ALA A 165 24.17 -2.58 1.76
N LYS A 166 24.72 -3.61 2.43
CA LYS A 166 26.02 -4.21 2.09
C LYS A 166 25.94 -5.21 0.93
N SER A 167 24.76 -5.75 0.63
CA SER A 167 24.55 -6.72 -0.45
C SER A 167 24.22 -6.04 -1.78
N SER A 168 24.33 -6.79 -2.88
CA SER A 168 23.83 -6.34 -4.19
C SER A 168 22.36 -5.93 -4.09
N ALA A 169 21.96 -4.94 -4.91
CA ALA A 169 20.59 -4.40 -4.89
C ALA A 169 19.53 -5.49 -5.08
N GLU A 170 19.83 -6.48 -5.91
CA GLU A 170 19.02 -7.67 -6.18
C GLU A 170 18.84 -8.54 -4.94
N GLN A 171 19.92 -8.91 -4.26
CA GLN A 171 19.84 -9.75 -3.06
C GLN A 171 19.12 -9.04 -1.92
N GLY A 172 19.34 -7.73 -1.76
CA GLY A 172 18.63 -6.91 -0.78
C GLY A 172 17.12 -6.88 -1.06
N LEU A 173 16.74 -6.65 -2.32
CA LEU A 173 15.35 -6.64 -2.76
C LEU A 173 14.68 -8.00 -2.53
N GLY A 174 15.35 -9.10 -2.88
CA GLY A 174 14.84 -10.47 -2.68
C GLY A 174 14.58 -10.79 -1.22
N ARG A 175 15.48 -10.37 -0.30
CA ARG A 175 15.27 -10.53 1.15
C ARG A 175 14.02 -9.80 1.64
N VAL A 176 13.85 -8.54 1.23
CA VAL A 176 12.67 -7.76 1.64
C VAL A 176 11.39 -8.35 1.05
N MET A 177 11.41 -8.82 -0.20
CA MET A 177 10.28 -9.49 -0.84
C MET A 177 9.84 -10.73 -0.04
N VAL A 178 10.79 -11.60 0.33
CA VAL A 178 10.49 -12.81 1.11
C VAL A 178 10.00 -12.46 2.51
N LEU A 179 10.66 -11.54 3.22
CA LEU A 179 10.25 -11.13 4.56
C LEU A 179 8.85 -10.51 4.57
N ALA A 180 8.55 -9.62 3.62
CA ALA A 180 7.22 -9.03 3.48
C ALA A 180 6.17 -10.09 3.15
N ALA A 181 6.46 -11.03 2.25
CA ALA A 181 5.55 -12.12 1.91
C ALA A 181 5.26 -13.03 3.11
N LEU A 182 6.29 -13.44 3.86
CA LEU A 182 6.14 -14.25 5.06
C LEU A 182 5.31 -13.53 6.12
N TYR A 183 5.60 -12.24 6.35
CA TYR A 183 4.82 -11.41 7.28
C TYR A 183 3.34 -11.39 6.91
N PHE A 184 3.01 -11.17 5.62
CA PHE A 184 1.62 -11.14 5.17
C PHE A 184 0.94 -12.51 5.29
N LEU A 185 1.62 -13.60 4.92
CA LEU A 185 1.07 -14.96 5.04
C LEU A 185 0.80 -15.33 6.49
N VAL A 186 1.72 -15.03 7.41
CA VAL A 186 1.53 -15.24 8.86
C VAL A 186 0.37 -14.39 9.36
N THR A 187 0.28 -13.13 8.97
CA THR A 187 -0.81 -12.23 9.38
C THR A 187 -2.18 -12.75 8.93
N ILE A 188 -2.28 -13.26 7.68
CA ILE A 188 -3.51 -13.86 7.15
C ILE A 188 -3.87 -15.15 7.91
N ALA A 189 -2.88 -15.98 8.25
CA ALA A 189 -3.11 -17.26 8.92
C ALA A 189 -3.48 -17.10 10.41
N VAL A 190 -2.89 -16.11 11.09
CA VAL A 190 -3.01 -15.95 12.55
C VAL A 190 -4.15 -15.01 12.95
N VAL A 191 -4.42 -13.96 12.18
CA VAL A 191 -5.38 -12.92 12.56
C VAL A 191 -6.70 -13.11 11.79
N PRO A 192 -7.83 -13.44 12.45
CA PRO A 192 -9.14 -13.42 11.79
C PRO A 192 -9.52 -11.97 11.47
N GLN A 193 -9.14 -11.50 10.28
CA GLN A 193 -9.22 -10.10 9.86
C GLN A 193 -10.64 -9.50 9.85
N PHE A 194 -11.70 -10.31 9.93
CA PHE A 194 -13.08 -9.90 9.69
C PHE A 194 -13.98 -9.94 10.93
N GLY A 195 -13.57 -10.59 12.02
CA GLY A 195 -14.41 -10.74 13.20
C GLY A 195 -14.68 -9.42 13.93
N ASP A 196 -13.70 -8.50 13.94
CA ASP A 196 -13.75 -7.27 14.73
C ASP A 196 -13.98 -5.99 13.90
N LEU A 197 -14.07 -6.08 12.57
CA LEU A 197 -14.23 -4.93 11.67
C LEU A 197 -15.53 -4.15 11.97
N GLU A 198 -16.61 -4.86 12.26
CA GLU A 198 -17.89 -4.28 12.66
C GLU A 198 -17.79 -3.55 14.00
N ARG A 199 -17.09 -4.14 14.99
CA ARG A 199 -16.86 -3.51 16.30
C ARG A 199 -16.04 -2.23 16.17
N ILE A 200 -15.00 -2.24 15.35
CA ILE A 200 -14.12 -1.09 15.10
C ILE A 200 -14.88 0.08 14.47
N TYR A 201 -15.68 -0.18 13.43
CA TYR A 201 -16.43 0.87 12.75
C TYR A 201 -17.61 1.39 13.58
N ARG A 202 -18.23 0.53 14.41
CA ARG A 202 -19.31 0.94 15.31
C ARG A 202 -18.83 1.95 16.35
N VAL A 203 -17.59 1.83 16.83
CA VAL A 203 -16.97 2.79 17.76
C VAL A 203 -16.74 4.16 17.10
N SER A 204 -16.71 4.22 15.76
CA SER A 204 -16.37 5.42 15.01
C SER A 204 -17.56 6.24 14.50
N LYS A 205 -18.82 5.83 14.67
CA LYS A 205 -19.94 6.45 13.94
C LYS A 205 -20.24 7.92 14.36
N SER A 206 -20.09 8.86 13.41
CA SER A 206 -20.79 10.16 13.37
C SER A 206 -21.41 10.34 11.97
N THR A 207 -22.72 10.55 11.92
CA THR A 207 -23.59 10.50 10.72
C THR A 207 -23.47 11.71 9.79
N VAL A 208 -23.29 11.50 8.47
CA VAL A 208 -23.94 12.26 7.37
C VAL A 208 -24.05 11.37 6.12
N ILE A 209 -25.25 11.27 5.55
CA ILE A 209 -25.58 10.45 4.37
C ILE A 209 -25.68 11.34 3.12
N VAL A 210 -24.83 11.10 2.11
CA VAL A 210 -25.12 11.44 0.70
C VAL A 210 -24.50 10.35 -0.19
N VAL A 211 -25.31 9.72 -1.05
CA VAL A 211 -24.88 8.69 -2.02
C VAL A 211 -24.95 9.28 -3.43
N ASP A 212 -23.85 9.23 -4.19
CA ASP A 212 -23.80 9.62 -5.60
C ASP A 212 -23.69 8.37 -6.51
N HIS A 213 -24.64 8.19 -7.44
CA HIS A 213 -24.73 7.05 -8.34
C HIS A 213 -23.57 6.93 -9.35
N ARG A 214 -22.72 7.94 -9.51
CA ARG A 214 -21.59 7.92 -10.48
C ARG A 214 -20.32 7.24 -9.96
N LEU A 215 -20.27 6.98 -8.66
CA LEU A 215 -19.15 6.45 -7.92
C LEU A 215 -18.70 5.02 -8.28
N PRO A 216 -19.58 4.01 -8.46
CA PRO A 216 -19.15 2.67 -8.84
C PRO A 216 -18.53 2.65 -10.25
N LEU A 217 -19.02 3.49 -11.15
CA LEU A 217 -18.45 3.66 -12.50
C LEU A 217 -17.02 4.25 -12.44
N PHE A 218 -16.78 5.20 -11.54
CA PHE A 218 -15.47 5.81 -11.35
C PHE A 218 -14.46 4.82 -10.72
N LEU A 219 -14.86 4.07 -9.70
CA LEU A 219 -14.04 3.01 -9.09
C LEU A 219 -13.74 1.88 -10.09
N ALA A 220 -14.70 1.48 -10.92
CA ALA A 220 -14.51 0.49 -11.97
C ALA A 220 -13.56 0.99 -13.07
N GLY A 221 -13.71 2.24 -13.50
CA GLY A 221 -12.80 2.87 -14.47
C GLY A 221 -11.36 2.96 -13.97
N LEU A 222 -11.17 3.25 -12.68
CA LEU A 222 -9.85 3.30 -12.04
C LEU A 222 -9.24 1.92 -11.81
N GLY A 223 -10.05 0.95 -11.38
CA GLY A 223 -9.64 -0.46 -11.34
C GLY A 223 -9.16 -0.93 -12.71
N LEU A 224 -9.82 -0.49 -13.79
CA LEU A 224 -9.40 -0.75 -15.17
C LEU A 224 -8.09 -0.02 -15.54
N VAL A 225 -7.95 1.28 -15.26
CA VAL A 225 -6.71 2.03 -15.56
C VAL A 225 -5.53 1.45 -14.79
N PHE A 226 -5.74 1.07 -13.54
CA PHE A 226 -4.72 0.45 -12.69
C PHE A 226 -4.38 -0.96 -13.16
N SER A 227 -5.38 -1.78 -13.48
CA SER A 227 -5.19 -3.15 -13.99
C SER A 227 -4.57 -3.15 -15.37
N LEU A 228 -4.96 -2.25 -16.27
CA LEU A 228 -4.39 -2.09 -17.61
C LEU A 228 -2.97 -1.52 -17.54
N GLY A 229 -2.70 -0.56 -16.65
CA GLY A 229 -1.36 -0.06 -16.37
C GLY A 229 -0.45 -1.18 -15.86
N PHE A 230 -0.95 -1.99 -14.92
CA PHE A 230 -0.27 -3.16 -14.40
C PHE A 230 -0.04 -4.22 -15.49
N LEU A 231 -1.05 -4.59 -16.28
CA LEU A 231 -0.95 -5.59 -17.35
C LEU A 231 -0.03 -5.17 -18.48
N LYS A 232 -0.10 -3.90 -18.91
CA LYS A 232 0.75 -3.34 -19.96
C LYS A 232 2.21 -3.23 -19.50
N THR A 233 2.42 -3.09 -18.19
CA THR A 233 3.75 -3.10 -17.59
C THR A 233 4.28 -4.54 -17.40
N LEU A 234 3.41 -5.50 -17.06
CA LEU A 234 3.71 -6.93 -17.03
C LEU A 234 4.08 -7.49 -18.41
N ARG A 235 3.34 -7.10 -19.47
CA ARG A 235 3.65 -7.46 -20.87
C ARG A 235 4.95 -6.86 -21.41
N ARG A 236 5.45 -5.77 -20.81
CA ARG A 236 6.76 -5.20 -21.13
C ARG A 236 7.89 -5.85 -20.31
N ALA A 237 7.55 -6.70 -19.34
CA ALA A 237 8.47 -7.39 -18.45
C ALA A 237 8.64 -8.89 -18.78
N SER A 238 7.79 -9.45 -19.66
CA SER A 238 7.96 -10.74 -20.34
C SER A 238 8.67 -10.57 -21.67
#